data_AF-A0A9W8G1H2-F1
#
_entry.id   AF-A0A9W8G1H2-F1
#
_cell.length_a   1.000
_cell.length_b   1.000
_cell.length_c   1.000
_cell.angle_alpha   90.00
_cell.angle_beta   90.00
_cell.angle_gamma   90.00
#
_symmetry.space_group_name_H-M   'P 1'
#
loop_
_entity.id
_entity.type
_entity.pdbx_description
1 polymer ?
#
loop_
_entity_poly.entity_id
_entity_poly.type
_entity_poly.pdbx_seq_one_letter_code
_entity_poly.pdbx_strand_id
1 'polypeptide(L)'
;MLRIAKLSLVALSSIALLATKAVADELEHVAGEVPPQNTETKAPTGGPAGATTAAVAPVLSLGNYKTEALLIALAIGLVANYFHGSRKNLSLSKIWEKPISEVLHANFSLVGDGKQVFERDSAADMLFYASGRRHCKFAQGHMVLKARQDAIALLNDLAANNQERLEIEITLNDDEFSGFVFAAVPQKRSKAVGRDRYDISTLAKVVSSDKVAPKVVLFSENGDVTSQMLESGLSDILADERSLLEEIYVSDTPTEKPESHEFKREKKLTAVIRLPEPTDESIKKVREILEFVFYLVDYISETITLRPEAVRKLTKARDEAFKEFARVAEQEKQDALAKTLAEKRRIELEEVAKMAPEQRRKWEEKDRKKQLKKEQSKRVRRVR
;
A
#
# COMPACT_ATOMS: atom_id res chain seq x y z
N MET A 1 7.35 -2.51 -14.25
CA MET A 1 7.91 -2.25 -12.90
C MET A 1 9.37 -2.69 -12.80
N LEU A 2 9.71 -3.98 -12.96
CA LEU A 2 11.11 -4.45 -12.85
C LEU A 2 12.11 -3.81 -13.84
N ARG A 3 11.69 -3.48 -15.07
CA ARG A 3 12.53 -2.77 -16.04
C ARG A 3 12.75 -1.29 -15.68
N ILE A 4 11.79 -0.67 -15.00
CA ILE A 4 11.83 0.75 -14.64
C ILE A 4 12.70 0.93 -13.37
N ALA A 5 12.58 0.02 -12.41
CA ALA A 5 13.49 -0.06 -11.26
C ALA A 5 14.94 -0.36 -11.70
N LYS A 6 15.13 -1.14 -12.79
CA LYS A 6 16.47 -1.33 -13.38
C LYS A 6 17.00 -0.06 -14.05
N LEU A 7 16.15 0.74 -14.70
CA LEU A 7 16.57 2.02 -15.27
C LEU A 7 16.93 3.05 -14.18
N SER A 8 16.20 3.09 -13.07
CA SER A 8 16.53 3.97 -11.94
C SER A 8 17.80 3.51 -11.23
N LEU A 9 18.01 2.19 -11.08
CA LEU A 9 19.26 1.64 -10.53
C LEU A 9 20.45 1.90 -11.46
N VAL A 10 20.25 1.85 -12.78
CA VAL A 10 21.27 2.18 -13.77
C VAL A 10 21.58 3.68 -13.71
N ALA A 11 20.58 4.56 -13.61
CA ALA A 11 20.80 6.00 -13.45
C ALA A 11 21.56 6.33 -12.15
N LEU A 12 21.20 5.69 -11.03
CA LEU A 12 21.95 5.77 -9.76
C LEU A 12 23.38 5.26 -9.91
N SER A 13 23.59 4.14 -10.62
CA SER A 13 24.92 3.60 -10.87
C SER A 13 25.75 4.50 -11.79
N SER A 14 25.13 5.16 -12.77
CA SER A 14 25.81 6.06 -13.71
C SER A 14 26.19 7.37 -13.03
N ILE A 15 25.34 7.89 -12.14
CA ILE A 15 25.65 9.08 -11.33
C ILE A 15 26.77 8.75 -10.32
N ALA A 16 26.72 7.58 -9.68
CA ALA A 16 27.79 7.12 -8.81
C ALA A 16 29.11 6.88 -9.58
N LEU A 17 29.03 6.34 -10.81
CA LEU A 17 30.21 6.11 -11.67
C LEU A 17 30.81 7.40 -12.22
N LEU A 18 29.99 8.42 -12.49
CA LEU A 18 30.44 9.77 -12.84
C LEU A 18 31.10 10.46 -11.65
N ALA A 19 30.55 10.30 -10.46
CA ALA A 19 31.14 10.82 -9.22
C ALA A 19 32.48 10.13 -8.89
N THR A 20 32.58 8.81 -9.06
CA THR A 20 33.85 8.09 -8.81
C THR A 20 34.89 8.36 -9.90
N LYS A 21 34.48 8.54 -11.16
CA LYS A 21 35.41 8.97 -12.22
C LYS A 21 35.93 10.38 -11.99
N ALA A 22 35.08 11.33 -11.56
CA ALA A 22 35.54 12.67 -11.22
C ALA A 22 36.53 12.67 -10.05
N VAL A 23 36.32 11.80 -9.05
CA VAL A 23 37.25 11.61 -7.92
C VAL A 23 38.55 10.93 -8.35
N ALA A 24 38.50 9.99 -9.31
CA ALA A 24 39.69 9.32 -9.84
C ALA A 24 40.55 10.26 -10.71
N ASP A 25 39.92 11.12 -11.51
CA ASP A 25 40.58 12.13 -12.36
C ASP A 25 41.33 13.17 -11.51
N GLU A 26 40.79 13.54 -10.33
CA GLU A 26 41.48 14.42 -9.37
C GLU A 26 42.65 13.72 -8.65
N LEU A 27 42.61 12.39 -8.46
CA LEU A 27 43.69 11.62 -7.84
C LEU A 27 44.90 11.44 -8.77
N GLU A 28 44.70 11.33 -10.09
CA GLU A 28 45.79 11.27 -11.06
C GLU A 28 46.48 12.64 -11.22
N HIS A 29 45.74 13.74 -11.11
CA HIS A 29 46.30 15.09 -11.22
C HIS A 29 47.20 15.48 -10.03
N VAL A 30 47.03 14.84 -8.87
CA VAL A 30 47.85 15.06 -7.65
C VAL A 30 49.14 14.22 -7.66
N ALA A 31 49.21 13.14 -8.45
CA ALA A 31 50.38 12.24 -8.49
C ALA A 31 51.48 12.69 -9.49
N GLY A 32 51.27 13.76 -10.25
CA GLY A 32 52.12 14.16 -11.39
C GLY A 32 53.27 15.15 -11.13
N GLU A 33 53.44 15.71 -9.93
CA GLU A 33 54.54 16.64 -9.65
C GLU A 33 55.76 15.93 -9.04
N VAL A 34 56.68 15.50 -9.91
CA VAL A 34 58.03 15.04 -9.55
C VAL A 34 59.01 16.23 -9.67
N PRO A 35 59.79 16.59 -8.63
CA PRO A 35 60.82 17.64 -8.74
C PRO A 35 62.11 17.12 -9.41
N PRO A 36 62.93 17.99 -10.05
CA PRO A 36 64.11 17.57 -10.79
C PRO A 36 65.30 17.22 -9.89
N GLN A 37 66.14 16.28 -10.35
CA GLN A 37 67.35 15.79 -9.70
C GLN A 37 68.64 16.49 -10.21
N ASN A 38 69.63 16.56 -9.29
CA ASN A 38 71.10 16.71 -9.46
C ASN A 38 71.64 18.14 -9.62
N THR A 39 72.73 18.60 -8.98
CA THR A 39 73.96 18.02 -8.37
C THR A 39 74.59 19.15 -7.50
N GLU A 40 75.25 18.97 -6.34
CA GLU A 40 76.60 18.43 -6.13
C GLU A 40 77.01 18.54 -4.62
N THR A 41 77.69 17.50 -4.12
CA THR A 41 78.87 17.51 -3.22
C THR A 41 78.81 17.74 -1.67
N LYS A 42 79.24 16.65 -0.98
CA LYS A 42 80.02 16.48 0.28
C LYS A 42 79.33 16.15 1.62
N ALA A 43 79.80 15.04 2.19
CA ALA A 43 79.45 14.36 3.45
C ALA A 43 80.15 15.00 4.69
N PRO A 44 80.16 14.43 5.93
CA PRO A 44 79.46 13.25 6.48
C PRO A 44 78.90 13.42 7.93
N THR A 45 78.43 12.30 8.52
CA THR A 45 78.29 11.94 9.95
C THR A 45 77.05 12.34 10.76
N GLY A 46 76.41 11.33 11.37
CA GLY A 46 75.55 11.46 12.56
C GLY A 46 74.41 10.45 12.63
N GLY A 47 74.50 9.46 13.54
CA GLY A 47 73.47 8.46 13.82
C GLY A 47 72.20 8.99 14.53
N PRO A 48 71.26 8.09 14.89
CA PRO A 48 69.82 8.34 14.88
C PRO A 48 69.26 8.69 16.26
N ALA A 49 68.19 9.49 16.32
CA ALA A 49 67.20 9.43 17.41
C ALA A 49 66.00 10.35 17.17
N GLY A 50 64.81 9.84 17.48
CA GLY A 50 63.70 10.69 17.94
C GLY A 50 62.49 10.77 17.01
N ALA A 51 61.78 9.66 16.86
CA ALA A 51 60.38 9.70 16.44
C ALA A 51 59.57 10.51 17.48
N THR A 52 59.04 11.65 17.05
CA THR A 52 57.90 12.29 17.71
C THR A 52 56.88 12.58 16.62
N THR A 53 55.99 11.63 16.34
CA THR A 53 54.85 11.84 15.46
C THR A 53 53.83 12.71 16.20
N ALA A 54 54.04 14.02 16.17
CA ALA A 54 52.99 14.97 16.46
C ALA A 54 51.91 14.78 15.38
N ALA A 55 50.72 14.32 15.79
CA ALA A 55 49.56 14.28 14.91
C ALA A 55 49.22 15.72 14.52
N VAL A 56 49.68 16.13 13.34
CA VAL A 56 49.38 17.43 12.74
C VAL A 56 47.87 17.48 12.52
N ALA A 57 47.19 18.41 13.19
CA ALA A 57 45.78 18.67 12.94
C ALA A 57 45.60 18.97 11.44
N PRO A 58 44.65 18.33 10.74
CA PRO A 58 44.49 18.53 9.31
C PRO A 58 44.21 20.00 9.04
N VAL A 59 45.06 20.61 8.22
CA VAL A 59 44.93 22.01 7.82
C VAL A 59 43.63 22.13 7.00
N LEU A 60 42.65 22.89 7.50
CA LEU A 60 41.41 23.19 6.78
C LEU A 60 41.76 24.02 5.52
N SER A 61 41.92 23.34 4.39
CA SER A 61 42.18 23.94 3.08
C SER A 61 40.86 24.21 2.35
N LEU A 62 40.55 25.48 2.06
CA LEU A 62 39.37 25.91 1.27
C LEU A 62 39.23 25.20 -0.10
N GLY A 63 40.32 24.68 -0.67
CA GLY A 63 40.30 23.92 -1.92
C GLY A 63 39.62 22.55 -1.80
N ASN A 64 39.70 21.91 -0.62
CA ASN A 64 39.11 20.59 -0.37
C ASN A 64 37.61 20.67 -0.05
N TYR A 65 37.10 21.85 0.29
CA TYR A 65 35.69 22.09 0.61
C TYR A 65 34.81 22.34 -0.62
N LYS A 66 35.33 22.27 -1.85
CA LYS A 66 34.51 22.46 -3.06
C LYS A 66 33.41 21.40 -3.17
N THR A 67 33.75 20.15 -2.88
CA THR A 67 32.79 19.03 -2.85
C THR A 67 31.81 19.18 -1.70
N GLU A 68 32.28 19.54 -0.51
CA GLU A 68 31.42 19.82 0.65
C GLU A 68 30.47 21.00 0.40
N ALA A 69 30.95 22.09 -0.20
CA ALA A 69 30.15 23.25 -0.58
C ALA A 69 29.10 22.89 -1.65
N LEU A 70 29.45 22.02 -2.61
CA LEU A 70 28.49 21.50 -3.59
C LEU A 70 27.41 20.65 -2.93
N LEU A 71 27.77 19.77 -1.99
CA LEU A 71 26.81 18.96 -1.23
C LEU A 71 25.89 19.82 -0.37
N ILE A 72 26.43 20.86 0.28
CA ILE A 72 25.65 21.84 1.06
C ILE A 72 24.71 22.62 0.13
N ALA A 73 25.19 23.09 -1.02
CA ALA A 73 24.36 23.79 -2.00
C ALA A 73 23.22 22.90 -2.52
N LEU A 74 23.51 21.62 -2.81
CA LEU A 74 22.49 20.64 -3.19
C LEU A 74 21.47 20.42 -2.07
N ALA A 75 21.93 20.26 -0.83
CA ALA A 75 21.05 20.11 0.34
C ALA A 75 20.13 21.33 0.53
N ILE A 76 20.68 22.55 0.42
CA ILE A 76 19.89 23.79 0.46
C ILE A 76 18.86 23.81 -0.67
N GLY A 77 19.24 23.39 -1.88
CA GLY A 77 18.33 23.28 -3.03
C GLY A 77 17.16 22.33 -2.76
N LEU A 78 17.42 21.16 -2.18
CA LEU A 78 16.39 20.18 -1.81
C LEU A 78 15.45 20.73 -0.73
N VAL A 79 15.99 21.40 0.29
CA VAL A 79 15.19 22.03 1.36
C VAL A 79 14.32 23.15 0.79
N ALA A 80 14.86 23.99 -0.10
CA ALA A 80 14.09 25.03 -0.78
C ALA A 80 12.97 24.44 -1.65
N ASN A 81 13.25 23.36 -2.39
CA ASN A 81 12.25 22.63 -3.16
C ASN A 81 11.14 22.07 -2.27
N TYR A 82 11.49 21.51 -1.11
CA TYR A 82 10.52 20.99 -0.15
C TYR A 82 9.54 22.08 0.30
N PHE A 83 10.05 23.24 0.73
CA PHE A 83 9.20 24.34 1.17
C PHE A 83 8.34 24.91 0.04
N HIS A 84 8.88 25.04 -1.16
CA HIS A 84 8.12 25.53 -2.33
C HIS A 84 7.03 24.55 -2.75
N GLY A 85 7.38 23.26 -2.86
CA GLY A 85 6.44 22.19 -3.22
C GLY A 85 5.33 22.04 -2.19
N SER A 86 5.67 22.04 -0.89
CA SER A 86 4.69 21.95 0.18
C SER A 86 3.74 23.16 0.20
N ARG A 87 4.23 24.38 -0.07
CA ARG A 87 3.37 25.58 -0.13
C ARG A 87 2.42 25.54 -1.31
N LYS A 88 2.89 25.08 -2.47
CA LYS A 88 2.03 24.90 -3.66
C LYS A 88 0.94 23.87 -3.42
N ASN A 89 1.29 22.70 -2.86
CA ASN A 89 0.30 21.67 -2.53
C ASN A 89 -0.74 22.18 -1.53
N LEU A 90 -0.30 22.92 -0.50
CA LEU A 90 -1.21 23.54 0.46
C LEU A 90 -2.13 24.59 -0.17
N SER A 91 -1.63 25.37 -1.14
CA SER A 91 -2.48 26.32 -1.87
C SER A 91 -3.52 25.60 -2.72
N LEU A 92 -3.13 24.50 -3.35
CA LEU A 92 -3.99 23.74 -4.24
C LEU A 92 -5.07 22.96 -3.48
N SER A 93 -4.72 22.34 -2.34
CA SER A 93 -5.69 21.66 -1.49
C SER A 93 -6.77 22.62 -0.99
N LYS A 94 -6.40 23.85 -0.60
CA LYS A 94 -7.37 24.88 -0.19
C LYS A 94 -8.34 25.29 -1.29
N ILE A 95 -7.90 25.31 -2.55
CA ILE A 95 -8.77 25.62 -3.70
C ILE A 95 -9.80 24.51 -3.90
N TRP A 96 -9.36 23.25 -3.81
CA TRP A 96 -10.22 22.08 -3.95
C TRP A 96 -11.09 21.77 -2.72
N GLU A 97 -10.66 22.18 -1.54
CA GLU A 97 -11.35 21.94 -0.28
C GLU A 97 -12.75 22.55 -0.28
N LYS A 98 -12.89 23.80 -0.73
CA LYS A 98 -14.19 24.49 -0.75
C LYS A 98 -15.27 23.76 -1.58
N PRO A 99 -15.08 23.48 -2.87
CA PRO A 99 -16.10 22.82 -3.67
C PRO A 99 -16.39 21.37 -3.22
N ILE A 100 -15.39 20.64 -2.73
CA ILE A 100 -15.62 19.27 -2.23
C ILE A 100 -16.37 19.32 -0.90
N SER A 101 -16.02 20.25 0.00
CA SER A 101 -16.70 20.46 1.28
C SER A 101 -18.18 20.82 1.08
N GLU A 102 -18.51 21.65 0.09
CA GLU A 102 -19.91 21.98 -0.24
C GLU A 102 -20.73 20.71 -0.57
N VAL A 103 -20.19 19.81 -1.40
CA VAL A 103 -20.87 18.56 -1.75
C VAL A 103 -20.93 17.60 -0.56
N LEU A 104 -19.88 17.53 0.25
CA LEU A 104 -19.87 16.69 1.46
C LEU A 104 -20.93 17.14 2.47
N HIS A 105 -21.02 18.44 2.77
CA HIS A 105 -22.04 18.97 3.70
C HIS A 105 -23.47 18.85 3.16
N ALA A 106 -23.65 18.86 1.83
CA ALA A 106 -24.97 18.61 1.24
C ALA A 106 -25.42 17.15 1.40
N ASN A 107 -24.48 16.20 1.50
CA ASN A 107 -24.74 14.76 1.46
C ASN A 107 -24.58 14.05 2.82
N PHE A 108 -23.81 14.63 3.74
CA PHE A 108 -23.46 14.05 5.03
C PHE A 108 -23.76 15.03 6.16
N SER A 109 -24.28 14.51 7.28
CA SER A 109 -24.58 15.32 8.46
C SER A 109 -23.34 15.59 9.32
N LEU A 110 -22.36 14.68 9.31
CA LEU A 110 -21.08 14.85 9.99
C LEU A 110 -19.94 14.84 8.96
N VAL A 111 -19.19 15.93 8.89
CA VAL A 111 -18.05 16.08 7.97
C VAL A 111 -16.87 16.67 8.74
N GLY A 112 -15.78 15.92 8.82
CA GLY A 112 -14.56 16.28 9.56
C GLY A 112 -14.81 16.58 11.04
N ASP A 113 -13.89 17.35 11.63
CA ASP A 113 -13.91 17.74 13.04
C ASP A 113 -14.72 19.04 13.29
N GLY A 114 -15.53 19.47 12.33
CA GLY A 114 -16.34 20.70 12.40
C GLY A 114 -15.57 22.02 12.27
N LYS A 115 -14.23 22.00 12.27
CA LYS A 115 -13.36 23.18 12.04
C LYS A 115 -12.68 23.18 10.67
N GLN A 116 -12.22 22.01 10.24
CA GLN A 116 -11.53 21.77 8.97
C GLN A 116 -12.06 20.46 8.40
N VAL A 117 -12.27 20.42 7.08
CA VAL A 117 -12.76 19.21 6.41
C VAL A 117 -11.60 18.33 5.99
N PHE A 118 -10.53 18.94 5.48
CA PHE A 118 -9.32 18.22 5.11
C PHE A 118 -8.26 18.31 6.20
N GLU A 119 -7.91 17.16 6.75
CA GLU A 119 -6.76 16.98 7.62
C GLU A 119 -5.52 16.67 6.78
N ARG A 120 -4.38 17.23 7.18
CA ARG A 120 -3.12 17.05 6.46
C ARG A 120 -2.34 15.89 7.06
N ASP A 121 -2.34 14.75 6.38
CA ASP A 121 -1.52 13.59 6.74
C ASP A 121 -0.07 13.73 6.23
N SER A 122 0.09 14.25 5.01
CA SER A 122 1.41 14.46 4.40
C SER A 122 1.50 15.78 3.62
N ALA A 123 2.65 16.10 3.04
CA ALA A 123 2.78 17.25 2.14
C ALA A 123 2.07 17.05 0.79
N ALA A 124 1.70 15.81 0.46
CA ALA A 124 1.03 15.44 -0.77
C ALA A 124 -0.26 14.64 -0.57
N ASP A 125 -0.61 14.28 0.68
CA ASP A 125 -1.83 13.55 0.99
C ASP A 125 -2.65 14.32 2.02
N MET A 126 -3.94 14.45 1.74
CA MET A 126 -4.91 15.13 2.59
C MET A 126 -6.11 14.20 2.78
N LEU A 127 -6.53 14.02 4.02
CA LEU A 127 -7.59 13.09 4.39
C LEU A 127 -8.84 13.86 4.77
N PHE A 128 -10.00 13.30 4.47
CA PHE A 128 -11.26 13.75 5.06
C PHE A 128 -12.09 12.56 5.48
N TYR A 129 -12.92 12.77 6.50
CA TYR A 129 -13.86 11.80 7.00
C TYR A 129 -15.27 12.40 7.00
N ALA A 130 -16.26 11.61 6.57
CA ALA A 130 -17.65 12.00 6.57
C ALA A 130 -18.54 10.83 7.01
N SER A 131 -19.63 11.12 7.71
CA SER A 131 -20.60 10.11 8.13
C SER A 131 -22.00 10.70 8.30
N GLY A 132 -22.97 9.84 8.58
CA GLY A 132 -24.36 10.25 8.80
C GLY A 132 -25.18 10.41 7.52
N ARG A 133 -24.89 9.58 6.51
CA ARG A 133 -25.78 9.25 5.39
C ARG A 133 -26.45 7.90 5.67
N ARG A 134 -27.67 7.65 5.18
CA ARG A 134 -28.48 6.46 5.53
C ARG A 134 -27.81 5.13 5.19
N HIS A 135 -27.35 4.96 3.95
CA HIS A 135 -26.82 3.70 3.41
C HIS A 135 -25.29 3.54 3.57
N CYS A 136 -24.69 4.32 4.46
CA CYS A 136 -23.24 4.42 4.62
C CYS A 136 -22.88 4.53 6.09
N LYS A 137 -21.95 3.68 6.55
CA LYS A 137 -21.39 3.76 7.91
C LYS A 137 -20.51 5.00 8.03
N PHE A 138 -19.53 5.11 7.13
CA PHE A 138 -18.63 6.25 7.01
C PHE A 138 -18.02 6.28 5.62
N ALA A 139 -17.66 7.47 5.17
CA ALA A 139 -16.84 7.73 4.00
C ALA A 139 -15.51 8.32 4.46
N GLN A 140 -14.42 7.81 3.91
CA GLN A 140 -13.10 8.39 4.02
C GLN A 140 -12.63 8.76 2.63
N GLY A 141 -11.87 9.83 2.49
CA GLY A 141 -11.26 10.15 1.22
C GLY A 141 -9.87 10.73 1.35
N HIS A 142 -9.06 10.44 0.35
CA HIS A 142 -7.66 10.78 0.22
C HIS A 142 -7.51 11.65 -1.02
N MET A 143 -7.08 12.90 -0.84
CA MET A 143 -6.68 13.77 -1.93
C MET A 143 -5.18 13.61 -2.13
N VAL A 144 -4.82 12.77 -3.09
CA VAL A 144 -3.45 12.47 -3.48
C VAL A 144 -2.97 13.50 -4.50
N LEU A 145 -2.17 14.45 -4.03
CA LEU A 145 -1.49 15.45 -4.85
C LEU A 145 -0.13 14.93 -5.31
N LYS A 146 0.44 15.57 -6.34
CA LYS A 146 1.82 15.29 -6.75
C LYS A 146 2.79 15.62 -5.63
N ALA A 147 3.79 14.77 -5.41
CA ALA A 147 4.82 14.96 -4.38
C ALA A 147 5.87 16.01 -4.81
N ARG A 148 5.44 17.26 -5.01
CA ARG A 148 6.28 18.38 -5.49
C ARG A 148 7.44 18.71 -4.55
N GLN A 149 7.33 18.34 -3.29
CA GLN A 149 8.37 18.52 -2.28
C GLN A 149 9.57 17.59 -2.49
N ASP A 150 9.39 16.46 -3.19
CA ASP A 150 10.42 15.47 -3.43
C ASP A 150 10.89 15.54 -4.90
N ALA A 151 12.17 15.88 -5.09
CA ALA A 151 12.77 15.99 -6.41
C ALA A 151 12.79 14.65 -7.17
N ILE A 152 12.95 13.53 -6.45
CA ILE A 152 12.96 12.20 -7.06
C ILE A 152 11.55 11.83 -7.51
N ALA A 153 10.55 12.10 -6.68
CA ALA A 153 9.16 11.89 -7.04
C ALA A 153 8.74 12.76 -8.24
N LEU A 154 9.18 14.02 -8.30
CA LEU A 154 8.96 14.90 -9.44
C LEU A 154 9.56 14.36 -10.75
N LEU A 155 10.78 13.80 -10.71
CA LEU A 155 11.41 13.18 -11.87
C LEU A 155 10.61 11.94 -12.33
N ASN A 156 10.11 11.14 -11.39
CA ASN A 156 9.24 10.00 -11.70
C ASN A 156 7.90 10.46 -12.29
N ASP A 157 7.30 11.53 -11.74
CA ASP A 157 6.04 12.11 -12.22
C ASP A 157 6.18 12.66 -13.64
N LEU A 158 7.34 13.24 -13.99
CA LEU A 158 7.62 13.71 -15.34
C LEU A 158 7.63 12.54 -16.35
N ALA A 159 8.11 11.37 -15.95
CA ALA A 159 8.14 10.18 -16.81
C ALA A 159 6.78 9.46 -16.87
N ALA A 160 6.04 9.41 -15.76
CA ALA A 160 4.79 8.66 -15.63
C ALA A 160 3.53 9.48 -16.01
N ASN A 161 3.64 10.81 -16.10
CA ASN A 161 2.52 11.74 -16.26
C ASN A 161 1.39 11.47 -15.25
N ASN A 162 1.76 11.28 -13.98
CA ASN A 162 0.80 11.12 -12.90
C ASN A 162 -0.08 12.36 -12.82
N GLN A 163 -1.35 12.18 -12.47
CA GLN A 163 -2.30 13.28 -12.24
C GLN A 163 -2.76 13.21 -10.79
N GLU A 164 -3.27 14.34 -10.31
CA GLU A 164 -3.79 14.44 -8.95
C GLU A 164 -5.12 13.69 -8.89
N ARG A 165 -5.41 13.08 -7.75
CA ARG A 165 -6.53 12.18 -7.57
C ARG A 165 -7.25 12.43 -6.26
N LEU A 166 -8.55 12.25 -6.28
CA LEU A 166 -9.40 12.15 -5.11
C LEU A 166 -9.90 10.72 -5.04
N GLU A 167 -9.38 9.96 -4.09
CA GLU A 167 -9.80 8.60 -3.80
C GLU A 167 -10.82 8.65 -2.67
N ILE A 168 -12.00 8.08 -2.88
CA ILE A 168 -13.08 8.08 -1.89
C ILE A 168 -13.45 6.64 -1.64
N GLU A 169 -13.36 6.22 -0.39
CA GLU A 169 -13.78 4.91 0.07
C GLU A 169 -14.98 5.05 1.02
N ILE A 170 -16.09 4.48 0.60
CA ILE A 170 -17.36 4.53 1.33
C ILE A 170 -17.66 3.13 1.84
N THR A 171 -17.73 2.98 3.16
CA THR A 171 -18.12 1.72 3.79
C THR A 171 -19.64 1.68 3.93
N LEU A 172 -20.26 0.75 3.20
CA LEU A 172 -21.71 0.56 3.13
C LEU A 172 -22.22 -0.26 4.33
N ASN A 173 -23.53 -0.22 4.53
CA ASN A 173 -24.18 -1.03 5.56
C ASN A 173 -24.18 -2.52 5.18
N ASP A 174 -23.93 -3.40 6.15
CA ASP A 174 -23.73 -4.82 5.88
C ASP A 174 -25.03 -5.55 5.52
N ASP A 175 -26.19 -5.02 5.93
CA ASP A 175 -27.47 -5.73 5.83
C ASP A 175 -28.34 -5.29 4.64
N GLU A 176 -27.93 -4.27 3.88
CA GLU A 176 -28.85 -3.60 2.95
C GLU A 176 -28.90 -4.21 1.54
N PHE A 177 -27.78 -4.72 1.01
CA PHE A 177 -27.74 -5.33 -0.32
C PHE A 177 -26.94 -6.63 -0.35
N SER A 178 -27.16 -7.47 -1.37
CA SER A 178 -26.35 -8.69 -1.53
C SER A 178 -24.93 -8.34 -1.95
N GLY A 179 -23.90 -8.82 -1.25
CA GLY A 179 -22.50 -8.54 -1.60
C GLY A 179 -22.14 -9.08 -2.99
N PHE A 180 -21.49 -8.25 -3.80
CA PHE A 180 -20.98 -8.60 -5.13
C PHE A 180 -19.69 -7.84 -5.41
N VAL A 181 -18.90 -8.33 -6.37
CA VAL A 181 -17.70 -7.65 -6.85
C VAL A 181 -17.96 -7.10 -8.25
N PHE A 182 -17.78 -5.79 -8.39
CA PHE A 182 -17.82 -5.05 -9.65
C PHE A 182 -16.70 -4.01 -9.67
N ALA A 183 -16.06 -3.83 -10.82
CA ALA A 183 -15.12 -2.73 -11.01
C ALA A 183 -15.12 -2.23 -12.45
N ALA A 184 -14.89 -0.94 -12.64
CA ALA A 184 -14.57 -0.36 -13.94
C ALA A 184 -13.25 0.39 -13.83
N VAL A 185 -12.28 0.04 -14.69
CA VAL A 185 -10.91 0.57 -14.61
C VAL A 185 -10.35 0.87 -15.99
N PRO A 186 -9.37 1.78 -16.11
CA PRO A 186 -8.72 2.05 -17.38
C PRO A 186 -7.91 0.82 -17.85
N GLN A 187 -7.86 0.60 -19.15
CA GLN A 187 -7.15 -0.52 -19.77
C GLN A 187 -5.67 -0.56 -19.41
N LYS A 188 -5.05 0.61 -19.15
CA LYS A 188 -3.65 0.72 -18.69
C LYS A 188 -3.44 0.10 -17.30
N ARG A 189 -4.46 0.16 -16.44
CA ARG A 189 -4.42 -0.29 -15.04
C ARG A 189 -5.01 -1.69 -14.86
N SER A 190 -5.83 -2.19 -15.80
CA SER A 190 -6.51 -3.49 -15.71
C SER A 190 -5.60 -4.66 -15.32
N LYS A 191 -4.38 -4.75 -15.88
CA LYS A 191 -3.40 -5.81 -15.56
C LYS A 191 -2.77 -5.67 -14.18
N ALA A 192 -2.64 -4.44 -13.67
CA ALA A 192 -2.15 -4.20 -12.32
C ALA A 192 -3.27 -4.55 -11.33
N VAL A 193 -4.46 -4.01 -11.53
CA VAL A 193 -5.66 -4.27 -10.72
C VAL A 193 -5.97 -5.76 -10.60
N GLY A 194 -5.98 -6.50 -11.72
CA GLY A 194 -6.24 -7.94 -11.71
C GLY A 194 -5.14 -8.81 -11.07
N ARG A 195 -4.02 -8.22 -10.63
CA ARG A 195 -2.94 -8.93 -9.91
C ARG A 195 -2.77 -8.43 -8.48
N ASP A 196 -2.85 -7.12 -8.29
CA ASP A 196 -2.50 -6.45 -7.05
C ASP A 196 -3.70 -6.43 -6.08
N ARG A 197 -4.94 -6.43 -6.59
CA ARG A 197 -6.15 -6.47 -5.77
C ARG A 197 -6.70 -7.90 -5.62
N TYR A 198 -6.79 -8.37 -4.38
CA TYR A 198 -7.19 -9.74 -4.05
C TYR A 198 -8.66 -10.01 -4.35
N ASP A 199 -9.54 -9.06 -4.02
CA ASP A 199 -10.98 -9.09 -4.29
C ASP A 199 -11.30 -9.38 -5.77
N ILE A 200 -10.71 -8.60 -6.68
CA ILE A 200 -10.96 -8.69 -8.13
C ILE A 200 -10.30 -9.92 -8.73
N SER A 201 -9.05 -10.19 -8.35
CA SER A 201 -8.29 -11.32 -8.92
C SER A 201 -8.89 -12.69 -8.57
N THR A 202 -9.57 -12.78 -7.42
CA THR A 202 -10.16 -14.03 -6.93
C THR A 202 -11.60 -14.21 -7.39
N LEU A 203 -12.42 -13.16 -7.35
CA LEU A 203 -13.87 -13.27 -7.50
C LEU A 203 -14.39 -12.77 -8.86
N ALA A 204 -13.73 -11.79 -9.47
CA ALA A 204 -14.25 -11.13 -10.67
C ALA A 204 -13.59 -11.63 -11.96
N LYS A 205 -14.34 -11.55 -13.07
CA LYS A 205 -13.84 -11.84 -14.41
C LYS A 205 -13.99 -10.60 -15.29
N VAL A 206 -13.14 -10.49 -16.30
CA VAL A 206 -13.24 -9.42 -17.29
C VAL A 206 -14.51 -9.59 -18.11
N VAL A 207 -15.32 -8.54 -18.21
CA VAL A 207 -16.56 -8.49 -18.99
C VAL A 207 -16.43 -7.42 -20.07
N SER A 208 -16.79 -7.76 -21.30
CA SER A 208 -16.91 -6.82 -22.41
C SER A 208 -18.33 -6.27 -22.50
N SER A 209 -18.46 -4.97 -22.74
CA SER A 209 -19.74 -4.32 -23.02
C SER A 209 -19.54 -3.23 -24.06
N ASP A 210 -20.48 -3.07 -24.99
CA ASP A 210 -20.47 -2.01 -26.00
C ASP A 210 -20.94 -0.65 -25.44
N LYS A 211 -21.46 -0.64 -24.20
CA LYS A 211 -21.97 0.56 -23.52
C LYS A 211 -20.88 1.40 -22.84
N VAL A 212 -19.62 0.95 -22.89
CA VAL A 212 -18.49 1.63 -22.22
C VAL A 212 -17.40 1.98 -23.22
N ALA A 213 -16.60 2.99 -22.91
CA ALA A 213 -15.50 3.38 -23.79
C ALA A 213 -14.48 2.24 -23.98
N PRO A 214 -13.85 2.09 -25.16
CA PRO A 214 -12.88 1.02 -25.44
C PRO A 214 -11.65 1.02 -24.51
N LYS A 215 -11.35 2.16 -23.88
CA LYS A 215 -10.25 2.32 -22.93
C LYS A 215 -10.62 1.90 -21.50
N VAL A 216 -11.85 1.48 -21.24
CA VAL A 216 -12.33 1.02 -19.94
C VAL A 216 -12.53 -0.49 -19.98
N VAL A 217 -12.11 -1.18 -18.92
CA VAL A 217 -12.26 -2.62 -18.74
C VAL A 217 -13.15 -2.84 -17.52
N LEU A 218 -14.21 -3.62 -17.69
CA LEU A 218 -15.11 -4.00 -16.61
C LEU A 218 -14.66 -5.34 -16.02
N PHE A 219 -14.68 -5.42 -14.70
CA PHE A 219 -14.57 -6.65 -13.94
C PHE A 219 -15.89 -6.87 -13.23
N SER A 220 -16.47 -8.05 -13.37
CA SER A 220 -17.70 -8.38 -12.67
C SER A 220 -17.75 -9.87 -12.38
N GLU A 221 -18.36 -10.21 -11.26
CA GLU A 221 -18.64 -11.58 -10.88
C GLU A 221 -19.89 -12.13 -11.59
N ASN A 222 -20.86 -11.26 -11.92
CA ASN A 222 -22.14 -11.66 -12.50
C ASN A 222 -22.64 -10.67 -13.56
N GLY A 223 -23.17 -11.18 -14.68
CA GLY A 223 -23.73 -10.34 -15.75
C GLY A 223 -24.97 -9.53 -15.33
N ASP A 224 -25.75 -10.02 -14.37
CA ASP A 224 -26.93 -9.30 -13.83
C ASP A 224 -26.47 -8.03 -13.09
N VAL A 225 -25.46 -8.16 -12.22
CA VAL A 225 -24.80 -7.03 -11.54
C VAL A 225 -24.28 -6.02 -12.56
N THR A 226 -23.58 -6.49 -13.61
CA THR A 226 -23.03 -5.60 -14.64
C THR A 226 -24.12 -4.78 -15.31
N SER A 227 -25.26 -5.40 -15.64
CA SER A 227 -26.36 -4.73 -16.34
C SER A 227 -27.00 -3.66 -15.44
N GLN A 228 -27.34 -4.02 -14.19
CA GLN A 228 -27.93 -3.10 -13.22
C GLN A 228 -26.98 -1.94 -12.86
N MET A 229 -25.67 -2.21 -12.74
CA MET A 229 -24.66 -1.18 -12.51
C MET A 229 -24.54 -0.22 -13.70
N LEU A 230 -24.59 -0.71 -14.94
CA LEU A 230 -24.53 0.17 -16.12
C LEU A 230 -25.81 1.00 -16.29
N GLU A 231 -26.98 0.46 -15.89
CA GLU A 231 -28.27 1.16 -15.90
C GLU A 231 -28.37 2.31 -14.89
N SER A 232 -27.46 2.38 -13.91
CA SER A 232 -27.39 3.47 -12.93
C SER A 232 -27.05 4.85 -13.51
N GLY A 233 -26.74 4.95 -14.80
CA GLY A 233 -26.11 6.13 -15.43
C GLY A 233 -24.59 6.05 -15.48
N LEU A 234 -23.99 5.01 -14.87
CA LEU A 234 -22.55 4.76 -14.95
C LEU A 234 -22.10 4.52 -16.39
N SER A 235 -22.94 3.96 -17.27
CA SER A 235 -22.60 3.80 -18.69
C SER A 235 -22.22 5.11 -19.36
N ASP A 236 -22.96 6.19 -19.07
CA ASP A 236 -22.80 7.48 -19.75
C ASP A 236 -21.49 8.15 -19.31
N ILE A 237 -21.17 8.03 -18.02
CA ILE A 237 -19.91 8.52 -17.43
C ILE A 237 -18.72 7.70 -17.92
N LEU A 238 -18.87 6.38 -18.09
CA LEU A 238 -17.79 5.52 -18.61
C LEU A 238 -17.65 5.57 -20.13
N ALA A 239 -18.66 6.03 -20.86
CA ALA A 239 -18.61 6.24 -22.30
C ALA A 239 -17.92 7.57 -22.65
N ASP A 240 -18.00 8.58 -21.77
CA ASP A 240 -17.28 9.84 -21.95
C ASP A 240 -15.77 9.69 -21.69
N GLU A 241 -14.95 9.77 -22.74
CA GLU A 241 -13.49 9.74 -22.62
C GLU A 241 -12.91 10.91 -21.82
N ARG A 242 -13.67 12.01 -21.66
CA ARG A 242 -13.28 13.18 -20.87
C ARG A 242 -13.74 13.12 -19.43
N SER A 243 -14.39 12.03 -19.03
CA SER A 243 -14.83 11.81 -17.66
C SER A 243 -13.65 11.88 -16.68
N LEU A 244 -13.90 12.50 -15.54
CA LEU A 244 -12.94 12.58 -14.44
C LEU A 244 -12.98 11.33 -13.57
N LEU A 245 -14.00 10.48 -13.67
CA LEU A 245 -14.04 9.20 -12.98
C LEU A 245 -13.05 8.22 -13.63
N GLU A 246 -11.94 7.92 -12.96
CA GLU A 246 -10.93 6.99 -13.49
C GLU A 246 -11.25 5.55 -13.16
N GLU A 247 -11.50 5.26 -11.88
CA GLU A 247 -11.66 3.91 -11.36
C GLU A 247 -12.87 3.89 -10.42
N ILE A 248 -13.68 2.83 -10.48
CA ILE A 248 -14.75 2.58 -9.53
C ILE A 248 -14.75 1.10 -9.17
N TYR A 249 -14.93 0.81 -7.89
CA TYR A 249 -14.89 -0.52 -7.30
C TYR A 249 -16.05 -0.67 -6.32
N VAL A 250 -16.79 -1.76 -6.43
CA VAL A 250 -17.76 -2.22 -5.45
C VAL A 250 -17.33 -3.62 -5.05
N SER A 251 -17.04 -3.83 -3.77
CA SER A 251 -16.57 -5.13 -3.27
C SER A 251 -17.07 -5.39 -1.86
N ASP A 252 -17.41 -6.64 -1.56
CA ASP A 252 -17.73 -7.14 -0.23
C ASP A 252 -16.54 -7.83 0.46
N THR A 253 -15.35 -7.73 -0.15
CA THR A 253 -14.12 -8.40 0.31
C THR A 253 -12.95 -7.42 0.40
N PRO A 254 -11.99 -7.69 1.30
CA PRO A 254 -10.85 -6.80 1.48
C PRO A 254 -9.98 -6.74 0.22
N THR A 255 -9.42 -5.55 -0.02
CA THR A 255 -8.52 -5.27 -1.15
C THR A 255 -7.25 -6.13 -1.10
N GLU A 256 -6.71 -6.35 0.10
CA GLU A 256 -5.53 -7.17 0.33
C GLU A 256 -5.90 -8.57 0.81
N LYS A 257 -5.00 -9.52 0.54
CA LYS A 257 -5.20 -10.91 0.95
C LYS A 257 -5.20 -10.99 2.49
N PRO A 258 -6.28 -11.47 3.13
CA PRO A 258 -6.32 -11.61 4.57
C PRO A 258 -5.23 -12.55 5.08
N GLU A 259 -4.58 -12.17 6.18
CA GLU A 259 -3.61 -13.05 6.85
C GLU A 259 -4.30 -14.11 7.73
N SER A 260 -5.49 -13.79 8.23
CA SER A 260 -6.29 -14.67 9.11
C SER A 260 -7.60 -15.09 8.45
N HIS A 261 -8.10 -16.25 8.87
CA HIS A 261 -9.44 -16.73 8.51
C HIS A 261 -10.58 -15.87 9.08
N GLU A 262 -10.36 -15.20 10.21
CA GLU A 262 -11.33 -14.31 10.85
C GLU A 262 -11.03 -12.88 10.40
N PHE A 263 -11.59 -12.51 9.25
CA PHE A 263 -11.57 -11.13 8.77
C PHE A 263 -12.99 -10.61 8.58
N LYS A 264 -13.19 -9.33 8.86
CA LYS A 264 -14.48 -8.68 8.69
C LYS A 264 -14.72 -8.42 7.20
N ARG A 265 -15.86 -8.87 6.70
CA ARG A 265 -16.31 -8.59 5.33
C ARG A 265 -17.05 -7.27 5.35
N GLU A 266 -16.39 -6.22 4.91
CA GLU A 266 -17.00 -4.91 4.78
C GLU A 266 -17.33 -4.64 3.32
N LYS A 267 -18.54 -4.15 3.08
CA LYS A 267 -18.97 -3.72 1.75
C LYS A 267 -18.45 -2.32 1.50
N LYS A 268 -17.66 -2.16 0.45
CA LYS A 268 -16.99 -0.91 0.14
C LYS A 268 -17.28 -0.48 -1.29
N LEU A 269 -17.59 0.79 -1.46
CA LEU A 269 -17.57 1.50 -2.74
C LEU A 269 -16.33 2.40 -2.74
N THR A 270 -15.38 2.13 -3.63
CA THR A 270 -14.19 2.96 -3.84
C THR A 270 -14.28 3.65 -5.19
N ALA A 271 -14.15 4.97 -5.24
CA ALA A 271 -14.09 5.74 -6.47
C ALA A 271 -12.79 6.56 -6.52
N VAL A 272 -12.15 6.60 -7.67
CA VAL A 272 -10.94 7.40 -7.93
C VAL A 272 -11.29 8.44 -8.98
N ILE A 273 -11.28 9.71 -8.58
CA ILE A 273 -11.62 10.86 -9.40
C ILE A 273 -10.34 11.62 -9.72
N ARG A 274 -10.07 11.88 -11.00
CA ARG A 274 -8.97 12.72 -11.47
C ARG A 274 -9.24 14.18 -11.12
N LEU A 275 -8.29 14.83 -10.46
CA LEU A 275 -8.29 16.27 -10.20
C LEU A 275 -7.41 16.97 -11.25
N PRO A 276 -8.00 17.66 -12.24
CA PRO A 276 -7.23 18.51 -13.16
C PRO A 276 -6.87 19.84 -12.49
N GLU A 277 -6.32 20.79 -13.25
CA GLU A 277 -6.13 22.15 -12.76
C GLU A 277 -7.49 22.78 -12.37
N PRO A 278 -7.55 23.54 -11.25
CA PRO A 278 -8.78 24.10 -10.75
C PRO A 278 -9.25 25.26 -11.65
N THR A 279 -10.24 24.98 -12.48
CA THR A 279 -10.98 25.93 -13.30
C THR A 279 -12.46 25.79 -12.97
N ASP A 280 -13.27 26.80 -13.27
CA ASP A 280 -14.71 26.73 -12.94
C ASP A 280 -15.40 25.53 -13.60
N GLU A 281 -15.00 25.18 -14.83
CA GLU A 281 -15.51 24.00 -15.53
C GLU A 281 -15.05 22.70 -14.86
N SER A 282 -13.78 22.59 -14.47
CA SER A 282 -13.27 21.37 -13.85
C SER A 282 -13.84 21.15 -12.45
N ILE A 283 -14.01 22.21 -11.69
CA ILE A 283 -14.66 22.19 -10.37
C ILE A 283 -16.10 21.71 -10.52
N LYS A 284 -16.83 22.17 -11.53
CA LYS A 284 -18.19 21.71 -11.81
C LYS A 284 -18.22 20.20 -12.10
N LYS A 285 -17.36 19.71 -12.99
CA LYS A 285 -17.30 18.28 -13.34
C LYS A 285 -16.93 17.41 -12.13
N VAL A 286 -15.98 17.84 -11.30
CA VAL A 286 -15.62 17.10 -10.08
C VAL A 286 -16.83 17.01 -9.13
N ARG A 287 -17.59 18.09 -8.96
CA ARG A 287 -18.82 18.08 -8.15
C ARG A 287 -19.86 17.12 -8.72
N GLU A 288 -20.13 17.16 -10.02
CA GLU A 288 -21.08 16.26 -10.70
C GLU A 288 -20.70 14.78 -10.50
N ILE A 289 -19.41 14.43 -10.65
CA ILE A 289 -18.93 13.06 -10.42
C ILE A 289 -19.03 12.67 -8.94
N LEU A 290 -18.70 13.59 -8.03
CA LEU A 290 -18.78 13.34 -6.59
C LEU A 290 -20.23 13.11 -6.13
N GLU A 291 -21.16 13.93 -6.61
CA GLU A 291 -22.60 13.74 -6.39
C GLU A 291 -23.09 12.42 -6.97
N PHE A 292 -22.61 12.04 -8.17
CA PHE A 292 -22.93 10.75 -8.77
C PHE A 292 -22.40 9.56 -7.94
N VAL A 293 -21.18 9.63 -7.41
CA VAL A 293 -20.63 8.59 -6.52
C VAL A 293 -21.51 8.43 -5.27
N PHE A 294 -22.00 9.54 -4.72
CA PHE A 294 -22.91 9.48 -3.57
C PHE A 294 -24.31 8.99 -3.95
N TYR A 295 -24.83 9.33 -5.12
CA TYR A 295 -26.04 8.72 -5.66
C TYR A 295 -25.91 7.20 -5.82
N LEU A 296 -24.74 6.72 -6.28
CA LEU A 296 -24.49 5.28 -6.43
C LEU A 296 -24.57 4.53 -5.10
N VAL A 297 -24.23 5.15 -3.96
CA VAL A 297 -24.38 4.54 -2.63
C VAL A 297 -25.84 4.14 -2.38
N ASP A 298 -26.76 5.05 -2.66
CA ASP A 298 -28.19 4.81 -2.46
C ASP A 298 -28.72 3.84 -3.53
N TYR A 299 -28.31 4.01 -4.80
CA TYR A 299 -28.71 3.13 -5.89
C TYR A 299 -28.30 1.66 -5.67
N ILE A 300 -27.06 1.42 -5.23
CA ILE A 300 -26.56 0.07 -4.94
C ILE A 300 -27.36 -0.57 -3.80
N SER A 301 -27.72 0.21 -2.80
CA SER A 301 -28.39 -0.28 -1.60
C SER A 301 -29.89 -0.51 -1.81
N GLU A 302 -30.57 0.33 -2.59
CA GLU A 302 -32.02 0.27 -2.80
C GLU A 302 -32.43 -0.48 -4.08
N THR A 303 -31.67 -0.32 -5.17
CA THR A 303 -32.10 -0.78 -6.50
C THR A 303 -31.49 -2.13 -6.87
N ILE A 304 -30.22 -2.36 -6.51
CA ILE A 304 -29.52 -3.57 -6.96
C ILE A 304 -30.01 -4.78 -6.19
N THR A 305 -30.83 -5.58 -6.87
CA THR A 305 -31.40 -6.80 -6.31
C THR A 305 -30.99 -7.99 -7.16
N LEU A 306 -30.35 -8.95 -6.51
CA LEU A 306 -29.84 -10.14 -7.17
C LEU A 306 -30.83 -11.29 -7.04
N ARG A 307 -31.01 -12.04 -8.14
CA ARG A 307 -31.83 -13.25 -8.12
C ARG A 307 -31.28 -14.24 -7.09
N PRO A 308 -32.13 -15.01 -6.38
CA PRO A 308 -31.67 -15.98 -5.38
C PRO A 308 -30.65 -16.99 -5.91
N GLU A 309 -30.74 -17.34 -7.20
CA GLU A 309 -29.75 -18.20 -7.87
C GLU A 309 -28.37 -17.54 -7.96
N ALA A 310 -28.32 -16.25 -8.32
CA ALA A 310 -27.09 -15.48 -8.34
C ALA A 310 -26.49 -15.41 -6.93
N VAL A 311 -27.28 -15.07 -5.92
CA VAL A 311 -26.82 -15.02 -4.52
C VAL A 311 -26.22 -16.35 -4.06
N ARG A 312 -26.83 -17.49 -4.42
CA ARG A 312 -26.27 -18.82 -4.11
C ARG A 312 -24.94 -19.09 -4.80
N LYS A 313 -24.80 -18.71 -6.08
CA LYS A 313 -23.53 -18.83 -6.83
C LYS A 313 -22.43 -17.96 -6.22
N LEU A 314 -22.78 -16.71 -5.90
CA LEU A 314 -21.90 -15.75 -5.23
C LEU A 314 -21.41 -16.31 -3.89
N THR A 315 -22.32 -16.79 -3.05
CA THR A 315 -21.98 -17.39 -1.75
C THR A 315 -21.04 -18.58 -1.91
N LYS A 316 -21.31 -19.45 -2.88
CA LYS A 316 -20.48 -20.63 -3.14
C LYS A 316 -19.08 -20.27 -3.64
N ALA A 317 -18.96 -19.25 -4.50
CA ALA A 317 -17.67 -18.75 -4.98
C ALA A 317 -16.84 -18.16 -3.82
N ARG A 318 -17.49 -17.47 -2.88
CA ARG A 318 -16.85 -16.98 -1.65
C ARG A 318 -16.39 -18.13 -0.76
N ASP A 319 -17.23 -19.12 -0.52
CA ASP A 319 -16.86 -20.29 0.29
C ASP A 319 -15.67 -21.04 -0.30
N GLU A 320 -15.57 -21.15 -1.63
CA GLU A 320 -14.44 -21.75 -2.32
C GLU A 320 -13.17 -20.90 -2.21
N ALA A 321 -13.27 -19.58 -2.44
CA ALA A 321 -12.17 -18.64 -2.26
C ALA A 321 -11.61 -18.66 -0.83
N PHE A 322 -12.48 -18.81 0.17
CA PHE A 322 -12.11 -18.81 1.59
C PHE A 322 -11.77 -20.18 2.17
N LYS A 323 -12.02 -21.27 1.43
CA LYS A 323 -11.76 -22.64 1.87
C LYS A 323 -10.29 -22.87 2.22
N GLU A 324 -9.38 -22.30 1.43
CA GLU A 324 -7.94 -22.42 1.68
C GLU A 324 -7.53 -21.75 3.00
N PHE A 325 -8.11 -20.60 3.34
CA PHE A 325 -7.84 -19.94 4.63
C PHE A 325 -8.42 -20.73 5.80
N ALA A 326 -9.61 -21.32 5.64
CA ALA A 326 -10.18 -22.19 6.66
C ALA A 326 -9.29 -23.42 6.92
N ARG A 327 -8.72 -24.01 5.86
CA ARG A 327 -7.78 -25.14 5.97
C ARG A 327 -6.48 -24.75 6.66
N VAL A 328 -5.90 -23.62 6.28
CA VAL A 328 -4.66 -23.10 6.92
C VAL A 328 -4.91 -22.79 8.39
N ALA A 329 -6.02 -22.14 8.74
CA ALA A 329 -6.35 -21.84 10.12
C ALA A 329 -6.65 -23.11 10.95
N GLU A 330 -7.28 -24.12 10.37
CA GLU A 330 -7.48 -25.40 11.06
C GLU A 330 -6.12 -26.08 11.34
N GLN A 331 -5.20 -26.05 10.38
CA GLN A 331 -3.84 -26.57 10.57
C GLN A 331 -3.09 -25.82 11.66
N GLU A 332 -3.13 -24.48 11.67
CA GLU A 332 -2.50 -23.66 12.71
C GLU A 332 -3.09 -23.92 14.09
N LYS A 333 -4.42 -24.07 14.20
CA LYS A 333 -5.09 -24.44 15.46
C LYS A 333 -4.64 -25.82 15.93
N GLN A 334 -4.54 -26.81 15.04
CA GLN A 334 -4.05 -28.14 15.38
C GLN A 334 -2.59 -28.12 15.84
N ASP A 335 -1.73 -27.35 15.18
CA ASP A 335 -0.32 -27.21 15.55
C ASP A 335 -0.13 -26.47 16.88
N ALA A 336 -0.95 -25.44 17.15
CA ALA A 336 -0.96 -24.73 18.44
C ALA A 336 -1.43 -25.65 19.58
N LEU A 337 -2.50 -26.43 19.36
CA LEU A 337 -2.96 -27.43 20.33
C LEU A 337 -1.90 -28.52 20.55
N ALA A 338 -1.22 -28.98 19.51
CA ALA A 338 -0.14 -29.94 19.63
C ALA A 338 1.06 -29.38 20.43
N LYS A 339 1.44 -28.12 20.19
CA LYS A 339 2.52 -27.43 20.92
C LYS A 339 2.17 -27.24 22.40
N THR A 340 0.97 -26.77 22.72
CA THR A 340 0.53 -26.59 24.12
C THR A 340 0.43 -27.92 24.87
N LEU A 341 -0.03 -29.00 24.20
CA LEU A 341 -0.03 -30.34 24.77
C LEU A 341 1.40 -30.88 24.99
N ALA A 342 2.30 -30.64 24.05
CA ALA A 342 3.70 -31.04 24.16
C ALA A 342 4.42 -30.28 25.30
N GLU A 343 4.15 -28.98 25.44
CA GLU A 343 4.72 -28.15 26.50
C GLU A 343 4.19 -28.55 27.88
N LYS A 344 2.88 -28.75 28.03
CA LYS A 344 2.29 -29.30 29.27
C LYS A 344 2.92 -30.64 29.63
N ARG A 345 3.09 -31.53 28.65
CA ARG A 345 3.75 -32.82 28.87
C ARG A 345 5.22 -32.67 29.28
N ARG A 346 5.94 -31.69 28.73
CA ARG A 346 7.34 -31.41 29.12
C ARG A 346 7.42 -30.93 30.56
N ILE A 347 6.55 -29.99 30.95
CA ILE A 347 6.46 -29.48 32.32
C ILE A 347 6.11 -30.61 33.31
N GLU A 348 5.12 -31.43 33.00
CA GLU A 348 4.77 -32.60 33.82
C GLU A 348 5.95 -33.57 34.00
N LEU A 349 6.75 -33.81 32.95
CA LEU A 349 7.93 -34.66 33.03
C LEU A 349 9.06 -34.04 33.88
N GLU A 350 9.26 -32.73 33.80
CA GLU A 350 10.22 -31.99 34.64
C GLU A 350 9.80 -31.97 36.11
N GLU A 351 8.51 -31.86 36.41
CA GLU A 351 7.96 -31.97 37.77
C GLU A 351 8.13 -33.39 38.33
N VAL A 352 7.88 -34.41 37.51
CA VAL A 352 8.08 -35.81 37.90
C VAL A 352 9.56 -36.11 38.15
N ALA A 353 10.48 -35.55 37.36
CA ALA A 353 11.92 -35.70 37.57
C ALA A 353 12.37 -35.15 38.94
N LYS A 354 11.73 -34.08 39.44
CA LYS A 354 12.02 -33.47 40.76
C LYS A 354 11.42 -34.24 41.95
N MET A 355 10.51 -35.19 41.74
CA MET A 355 9.86 -35.96 42.82
C MET A 355 10.74 -37.12 43.37
N ALA A 356 10.45 -37.56 44.60
CA ALA A 356 11.14 -38.66 45.28
C ALA A 356 10.97 -40.03 44.56
N PRO A 357 11.90 -40.99 44.70
CA PRO A 357 11.95 -42.23 43.91
C PRO A 357 10.68 -43.10 43.97
N GLU A 358 10.02 -43.18 45.12
CA GLU A 358 8.79 -43.99 45.28
C GLU A 358 7.56 -43.35 44.61
N GLN A 359 7.50 -42.02 44.59
CA GLN A 359 6.41 -41.28 43.95
C GLN A 359 6.53 -41.32 42.42
N ARG A 360 7.76 -41.31 41.88
CA ARG A 360 8.03 -41.53 40.45
C ARG A 360 7.52 -42.90 39.98
N ARG A 361 7.81 -43.98 40.71
CA ARG A 361 7.35 -45.34 40.36
C ARG A 361 5.82 -45.46 40.31
N LYS A 362 5.11 -44.84 41.26
CA LYS A 362 3.62 -44.81 41.25
C LYS A 362 3.06 -44.00 40.08
N TRP A 363 3.73 -42.90 39.69
CA TRP A 363 3.33 -42.10 38.55
C TRP A 363 3.55 -42.86 37.22
N GLU A 364 4.70 -43.50 37.05
CA GLU A 364 5.04 -44.32 35.87
C GLU A 364 4.08 -45.50 35.67
N GLU A 365 3.71 -46.21 36.74
CA GLU A 365 2.72 -47.29 36.67
C GLU A 365 1.32 -46.80 36.29
N LYS A 366 0.93 -45.63 36.80
CA LYS A 366 -0.35 -44.99 36.48
C LYS A 366 -0.36 -44.49 35.04
N ASP A 367 0.73 -43.94 34.53
CA ASP A 367 0.84 -43.51 33.13
C ASP A 367 0.85 -44.72 32.17
N ARG A 368 1.60 -45.78 32.49
CA ARG A 368 1.60 -47.04 31.73
C ARG A 368 0.18 -47.63 31.61
N LYS A 369 -0.59 -47.64 32.70
CA LYS A 369 -2.01 -48.07 32.66
C LYS A 369 -2.87 -47.16 31.79
N LYS A 370 -2.64 -45.84 31.79
CA LYS A 370 -3.37 -44.89 30.93
C LYS A 370 -3.02 -45.07 29.45
N GLN A 371 -1.76 -45.30 29.11
CA GLN A 371 -1.32 -45.54 27.73
C GLN A 371 -1.91 -46.83 27.17
N LEU A 372 -1.86 -47.93 27.93
CA LEU A 372 -2.47 -49.21 27.54
C LEU A 372 -3.99 -49.08 27.29
N LYS A 373 -4.70 -48.33 28.14
CA LYS A 373 -6.13 -48.03 27.92
C LYS A 373 -6.39 -47.19 26.66
N LYS A 374 -5.55 -46.18 26.39
CA LYS A 374 -5.64 -45.38 25.15
C LYS A 374 -5.40 -46.24 23.91
N GLU A 375 -4.39 -47.11 23.93
CA GLU A 375 -4.09 -48.03 22.81
C GLU A 375 -5.21 -49.05 22.58
N GLN A 376 -5.75 -49.64 23.65
CA GLN A 376 -6.89 -50.55 23.56
C GLN A 376 -8.12 -49.84 22.96
N SER A 377 -8.44 -48.62 23.41
CA SER A 377 -9.56 -47.85 22.87
C SER A 377 -9.40 -47.49 21.38
N LYS A 378 -8.17 -47.22 20.92
CA LYS A 378 -7.86 -46.95 19.50
C LYS A 378 -7.99 -48.21 18.64
N ARG A 379 -7.59 -49.38 19.15
CA ARG A 379 -7.75 -50.66 18.43
C ARG A 379 -9.23 -51.02 18.23
N VAL A 380 -10.06 -50.83 19.25
CA VAL A 380 -11.51 -51.10 19.15
C VAL A 380 -12.20 -50.19 18.13
N ARG A 381 -11.76 -48.93 18.02
CA ARG A 381 -12.34 -47.95 17.08
C ARG A 381 -11.92 -48.13 15.60
N ARG A 382 -10.91 -48.97 15.32
CA ARG A 382 -10.44 -49.30 13.95
C ARG A 382 -11.07 -50.56 13.36
N VAL A 383 -11.65 -51.41 14.20
CA VAL A 383 -12.23 -52.73 13.81
C VAL A 383 -13.74 -52.63 13.54
N ARG A 384 -14.33 -51.47 13.83
CA ARG A 384 -15.73 -51.11 13.55
C ARG A 384 -15.73 -50.07 12.43
#